data_AF-A0A951I672-F1
#
_entry.id   AF-A0A951I672-F1
#
_cell.length_a   1.000
_cell.length_b   1.000
_cell.length_c   1.000
_cell.angle_alpha   90.00
_cell.angle_beta   90.00
_cell.angle_gamma   90.00
#
_symmetry.space_group_name_H-M   'P 1'
#
loop_
_entity.id
_entity.type
_entity.pdbx_description
1 polymer ?
#
loop_
_entity_poly.entity_id
_entity_poly.type
_entity_poly.pdbx_seq_one_letter_code
_entity_poly.pdbx_strand_id
1 'polypeptide(L)' 'MPDFSMDYEWTREQLAGYIRTWSAVKHYSKKHQSDPVLALEQQWSDAWGSDEKKWFRFPLLLRVGRVEA' A
#
# COMPACT_ATOMS: atom_id res chain seq x y z
N MET A 1 1.34 9.17 -23.30
CA MET A 1 0.77 7.95 -22.71
C MET A 1 -0.34 8.40 -21.77
N PRO A 2 -1.55 7.82 -21.82
CA PRO A 2 -2.59 8.15 -20.85
C PRO A 2 -2.15 7.76 -19.45
N ASP A 3 -2.58 8.52 -18.44
CA ASP A 3 -2.33 8.18 -17.05
C ASP A 3 -3.22 6.99 -16.66
N PHE A 4 -2.59 5.91 -16.20
CA PHE A 4 -3.28 4.74 -15.68
C PHE A 4 -3.04 4.64 -14.19
N SER A 5 -4.11 4.45 -13.42
CA SER A 5 -4.01 4.25 -11.97
C SER A 5 -5.07 3.28 -11.48
N MET A 6 -4.80 2.71 -10.30
CA MET A 6 -5.78 1.98 -9.51
C MET A 6 -6.23 2.88 -8.36
N ASP A 7 -7.52 3.16 -8.31
CA ASP A 7 -8.13 3.99 -7.28
C ASP A 7 -8.91 3.10 -6.30
N TYR A 8 -8.68 3.28 -5.01
CA TYR A 8 -9.30 2.52 -3.94
C TYR A 8 -9.83 3.43 -2.85
N GLU A 9 -10.91 3.01 -2.21
CA GLU A 9 -11.42 3.61 -0.99
C GLU A 9 -11.23 2.59 0.15
N TRP A 10 -10.25 2.85 1.03
CA TRP A 10 -9.81 1.90 2.05
C TRP A 10 -9.92 2.43 3.46
N THR A 11 -10.24 1.54 4.40
CA THR A 11 -10.02 1.78 5.84
C THR A 11 -8.54 1.71 6.16
N ARG A 12 -8.17 2.17 7.35
CA ARG A 12 -6.79 2.08 7.87
C ARG A 12 -6.29 0.64 7.89
N GLU A 13 -7.14 -0.29 8.31
CA GLU A 13 -6.82 -1.72 8.43
C GLU A 13 -6.58 -2.35 7.06
N GLN A 14 -7.34 -1.95 6.04
CA GLN A 14 -7.14 -2.40 4.66
C GLN A 14 -5.81 -1.90 4.09
N LEU A 15 -5.47 -0.62 4.30
CA LEU A 15 -4.17 -0.07 3.92
C LEU A 15 -3.03 -0.79 4.64
N ALA A 16 -3.15 -1.00 5.95
CA ALA A 16 -2.15 -1.69 6.75
C ALA A 16 -1.94 -3.13 6.27
N GLY A 17 -3.03 -3.86 6.00
CA GLY A 17 -2.98 -5.19 5.40
C GLY A 17 -2.26 -5.21 4.06
N TYR A 18 -2.53 -4.23 3.18
CA TYR A 18 -1.84 -4.10 1.90
C TYR A 18 -0.33 -3.84 2.08
N ILE A 19 0.07 -2.92 2.95
CA ILE A 19 1.49 -2.62 3.21
C ILE A 19 2.24 -3.83 3.77
N ARG A 20 1.59 -4.65 4.62
CA ARG A 20 2.16 -5.93 5.10
C ARG A 20 2.52 -6.92 3.98
N THR A 21 1.91 -6.76 2.79
CA THR A 21 2.24 -7.60 1.63
C THR A 21 3.53 -7.20 0.93
N TRP A 22 4.06 -6.00 1.18
CA TRP A 22 5.26 -5.48 0.52
C TRP A 22 6.49 -6.33 0.88
N SER A 23 7.32 -6.61 -0.12
CA SER A 23 8.51 -7.46 0.03
C SER A 23 9.46 -6.96 1.12
N ALA A 24 9.69 -5.64 1.18
CA ALA A 24 10.51 -5.00 2.21
C ALA A 24 9.97 -5.24 3.62
N VAL A 25 8.66 -5.11 3.82
CA VAL A 25 8.01 -5.36 5.10
C VAL A 25 8.15 -6.83 5.48
N LYS A 26 7.87 -7.76 4.56
CA LYS A 26 8.06 -9.20 4.81
C LYS A 26 9.50 -9.54 5.20
N HIS A 27 10.49 -8.95 4.53
CA HIS A 27 11.90 -9.16 4.84
C HIS A 27 12.29 -8.59 6.21
N TYR A 28 11.80 -7.39 6.53
CA TYR A 28 11.99 -6.78 7.84
C TYR A 28 11.38 -7.66 8.95
N SER A 29 10.11 -8.06 8.80
CA SER A 29 9.42 -8.86 9.80
C SER A 29 10.08 -10.22 10.02
N LYS A 30 10.60 -10.85 8.96
CA LYS A 30 11.36 -12.10 9.09
C LYS A 30 12.68 -11.91 9.83
N LYS A 31 13.40 -10.82 9.56
CA LYS A 31 14.72 -10.54 10.15
C LYS A 31 14.62 -10.12 11.62
N HIS A 32 13.62 -9.31 11.95
CA HIS A 32 13.47 -8.68 13.27
C HIS A 32 12.40 -9.34 14.14
N GLN A 33 11.66 -10.33 13.61
CA GLN A 33 10.59 -11.04 14.32
C GLN A 33 9.51 -10.09 14.87
N SER A 34 9.33 -8.96 14.18
CA SER A 34 8.45 -7.87 14.60
C SER A 34 7.71 -7.32 13.40
N ASP A 35 6.42 -6.98 13.53
CA ASP A 35 5.67 -6.31 12.47
C ASP A 35 5.94 -4.79 12.51
N PRO A 36 6.66 -4.21 11.51
CA PRO A 36 6.92 -2.78 11.48
C PRO A 36 5.65 -1.96 11.21
N VAL A 37 4.58 -2.57 10.70
CA VAL A 37 3.33 -1.88 10.37
C VAL A 37 2.55 -1.51 11.64
N LEU A 38 2.75 -2.22 12.76
CA LEU A 38 2.11 -1.88 14.04
C LEU A 38 2.46 -0.46 14.51
N ALA A 39 3.73 -0.06 14.36
CA ALA A 39 4.17 1.28 14.73
C ALA A 39 3.53 2.35 13.84
N LEU A 40 3.29 2.04 12.56
CA LEU A 40 2.61 2.94 11.63
C LEU A 40 1.12 3.06 11.95
N GLU A 41 0.45 1.95 12.25
CA GLU A 41 -0.98 1.95 12.61
C GLU A 41 -1.28 2.79 13.86
N GLN A 42 -0.37 2.79 14.84
CA GLN A 42 -0.46 3.65 16.02
C GLN A 42 -0.36 5.13 15.65
N GLN A 43 0.61 5.50 14.79
CA GLN A 43 0.77 6.90 14.34
C GLN A 43 -0.40 7.37 13.46
N TRP A 44 -1.01 6.48 12.69
CA TRP A 44 -2.16 6.82 11.86
C TRP A 44 -3.41 7.08 12.68
N SER A 45 -3.55 6.50 13.87
CA SER A 45 -4.75 6.66 14.70
C SER A 45 -5.11 8.13 14.92
N ASP A 46 -4.11 8.99 15.10
CA ASP A 46 -4.30 10.41 15.35
C ASP A 46 -4.64 11.21 14.08
N ALA A 47 -4.11 10.79 12.93
CA ALA A 47 -4.29 11.50 11.65
C ALA A 47 -5.47 10.98 10.81
N TRP A 48 -5.97 9.76 11.09
CA TRP A 48 -6.94 9.10 10.24
C TRP A 48 -8.39 9.49 10.57
N GLY A 49 -8.69 9.80 11.83
CA GLY A 49 -10.06 9.98 12.33
C GLY A 49 -10.78 8.64 12.54
N SER A 50 -11.94 8.65 13.20
CA SER A 50 -12.69 7.43 13.53
C SER A 50 -13.39 6.85 12.30
N ASP A 51 -12.98 5.63 11.90
CA ASP A 51 -13.63 4.76 10.89
C ASP A 51 -13.89 5.36 9.50
N GLU A 52 -13.16 6.40 9.13
CA GLU A 52 -13.24 6.96 7.79
C GLU A 52 -12.50 6.07 6.78
N LYS A 53 -13.13 5.85 5.63
CA LYS A 53 -12.39 5.39 4.46
C LYS A 53 -11.70 6.57 3.79
N LYS A 54 -10.51 6.34 3.24
CA LYS A 54 -9.75 7.35 2.50
C LYS A 54 -9.44 6.87 1.09
N TRP A 55 -9.34 7.81 0.16
CA TRP A 55 -9.01 7.55 -1.23
C TRP A 55 -7.51 7.35 -1.42
N PHE A 56 -7.13 6.25 -2.04
CA PHE A 56 -5.76 5.91 -2.42
C PHE A 56 -5.66 5.73 -3.92
N ARG A 57 -4.64 6.34 -4.52
CA ARG A 57 -4.34 6.24 -5.95
C ARG A 57 -2.95 5.63 -6.14
N PHE A 58 -2.88 4.52 -6.86
CA PHE A 58 -1.62 3.87 -7.22
C PHE A 58 -1.36 4.02 -8.72
N PRO A 59 -0.30 4.73 -9.14
CA PRO A 59 0.03 4.87 -10.55
C PRO A 59 0.52 3.54 -11.15
N LEU A 60 0.05 3.23 -12.35
CA LEU A 60 0.47 2.05 -13.11
C LEU A 60 1.63 2.41 -14.03
N LEU A 61 2.78 1.78 -13.79
CA LEU A 61 3.96 1.88 -14.64
C LEU A 61 3.87 0.79 -15.72
N LEU A 62 3.70 1.21 -16.97
CA LEU A 62 3.51 0.31 -18.10
C LEU A 62 4.71 0.34 -19.04
N ARG A 63 5.10 -0.84 -19.56
CA ARG A 63 6.02 -0.98 -20.69
C ARG A 63 5.27 -1.71 -21.80
N VAL A 64 4.79 -0.96 -22.80
CA VAL A 64 3.98 -1.49 -23.91
C VAL A 64 4.67 -1.19 -25.22
N GLY A 65 4.76 -2.19 -26.09
CA GLY A 65 5.30 -2.08 -27.42
C GLY A 65 4.80 -3.24 -28.28
N ARG A 66 4.81 -3.06 -29.59
CA ARG A 66 4.54 -4.15 -30.53
C ARG A 66 5.77 -5.05 -30.59
N VAL A 67 5.59 -6.36 -30.44
CA VAL A 67 6.65 -7.33 -30.72
C VAL A 67 6.59 -7.62 -32.22
N GLU A 68 7.66 -7.31 -32.94
CA GLU A 68 7.84 -7.75 -34.32
C GLU A 68 8.29 -9.21 -34.33
N ALA A 69 7.80 -9.97 -35.31
CA ALA A 69 8.17 -11.37 -35.53
C ALA A 69 9.39 -11.46 -36.45
#